data_AF-A0A7W0ENW9-F1
#
_entry.id   AF-A0A7W0ENW9-F1
#
_cell.length_a   1.000
_cell.length_b   1.000
_cell.length_c   1.000
_cell.angle_alpha   90.00
_cell.angle_beta   90.00
_cell.angle_gamma   90.00
#
_symmetry.space_group_name_H-M   'P 1'
#
loop_
_entity.id
_entity.type
_entity.pdbx_description
1 polymer ?
#
loop_
_entity_poly.entity_id
_entity_poly.type
_entity_poly.pdbx_seq_one_letter_code
_entity_poly.pdbx_strand_id
1 'polypeptide(L)'
;MDGESLDIKQEKIERLKELLPEVFKEEKIDWEKLKATLGEDVEFKNERYVLNWAGKSDAFRVLQTPTTATLAPDRDESVNFDDTENVFIEGENLEVLKVLQKSYFGKIKMIYIDPPYNTGNDNFIYPDRFSETKEEYLGRIGDKDEAGYMTREGLFRKNSKDSGHYHSNWLSMMYPRLFLARNLLRDDGIIF
;
A
#
# COMPACT_ATOMS: atom_id res chain seq x y z
N MET A 1 -6.82 25.30 -40.27
CA MET A 1 -7.57 25.46 -39.00
C MET A 1 -8.81 24.66 -39.23
N ASP A 2 -8.74 23.41 -38.84
CA ASP A 2 -9.70 22.40 -39.24
C ASP A 2 -10.81 22.53 -38.21
N GLY A 3 -11.90 23.18 -38.60
CA GLY A 3 -12.93 23.75 -37.72
C GLY A 3 -13.80 22.72 -37.01
N GLU A 4 -13.20 21.68 -36.45
CA GLU A 4 -13.86 20.72 -35.57
C GLU A 4 -13.83 21.23 -34.13
N SER A 5 -14.96 21.10 -33.43
CA SER A 5 -15.04 21.41 -32.00
C SER A 5 -14.17 20.44 -31.20
N LEU A 6 -13.59 20.92 -30.08
CA LEU A 6 -12.91 20.05 -29.11
C LEU A 6 -13.74 18.81 -28.81
N ASP A 7 -13.13 17.62 -28.92
CA ASP A 7 -13.78 16.38 -28.55
C ASP A 7 -13.87 16.30 -27.01
N ILE A 8 -14.96 16.85 -26.48
CA ILE A 8 -15.28 16.88 -25.05
C ILE A 8 -15.28 15.47 -24.45
N LYS A 9 -15.57 14.43 -25.25
CA LYS A 9 -15.52 13.04 -24.80
C LYS A 9 -14.08 12.60 -24.61
N GLN A 10 -13.20 12.91 -25.56
CA GLN A 10 -11.77 12.61 -25.48
C GLN A 10 -11.12 13.30 -24.28
N GLU A 11 -11.40 14.60 -24.06
CA GLU A 11 -10.87 15.35 -22.91
C GLU A 11 -11.33 14.76 -21.56
N LYS A 12 -12.58 14.32 -21.48
CA LYS A 12 -13.10 13.64 -20.27
C LYS A 12 -12.45 12.29 -20.04
N ILE A 13 -12.17 11.54 -21.10
CA ILE A 13 -11.47 10.26 -21.02
C ILE A 13 -10.03 10.47 -20.55
N GLU A 14 -9.34 11.49 -21.06
CA GLU A 14 -7.98 11.85 -20.64
C GLU A 14 -7.92 12.23 -19.17
N ARG A 15 -8.83 13.11 -18.70
CA ARG A 15 -8.94 13.43 -17.26
C ARG A 15 -9.25 12.22 -16.39
N LEU A 16 -10.11 11.31 -16.86
CA LEU A 16 -10.40 10.09 -16.12
C LEU A 16 -9.16 9.19 -16.04
N LYS A 17 -8.33 9.18 -17.09
CA LYS A 17 -7.09 8.42 -17.16
C LYS A 17 -6.00 8.99 -16.25
N GLU A 18 -5.95 10.31 -16.08
CA GLU A 18 -5.09 10.96 -15.07
C GLU A 18 -5.47 10.57 -13.64
N LEU A 19 -6.78 10.54 -13.34
CA LEU A 19 -7.29 10.28 -12.00
C LEU A 19 -7.26 8.79 -11.62
N LEU A 20 -7.61 7.91 -12.56
CA LEU A 20 -7.80 6.47 -12.34
C LEU A 20 -7.09 5.66 -13.45
N PRO A 21 -5.74 5.75 -13.56
CA PRO A 21 -5.00 5.07 -14.63
C PRO A 21 -5.17 3.54 -14.60
N GLU A 22 -5.39 2.95 -13.42
CA GLU A 22 -5.58 1.52 -13.23
C GLU A 22 -6.84 0.97 -13.90
N VAL A 23 -7.83 1.83 -14.12
CA VAL A 23 -9.10 1.53 -14.80
C VAL A 23 -8.91 1.45 -16.31
N PHE A 24 -7.84 1.99 -16.87
CA PHE A 24 -7.60 1.95 -18.31
C PHE A 24 -6.78 0.74 -18.74
N LYS A 25 -7.17 0.14 -19.87
CA LYS A 25 -6.39 -0.90 -20.57
C LYS A 25 -6.49 -0.67 -22.08
N GLU A 26 -5.35 -0.61 -22.77
CA GLU A 26 -5.29 -0.40 -24.24
C GLU A 26 -6.13 0.81 -24.70
N GLU A 27 -6.02 1.95 -24.01
CA GLU A 27 -6.81 3.18 -24.28
C GLU A 27 -8.33 3.04 -24.12
N LYS A 28 -8.82 1.94 -23.50
CA LYS A 28 -10.24 1.73 -23.20
C LYS A 28 -10.48 1.59 -21.70
N ILE A 29 -11.66 2.03 -21.26
CA ILE A 29 -12.11 1.90 -19.87
C ILE A 29 -12.43 0.42 -19.59
N ASP A 30 -11.79 -0.14 -18.57
CA ASP A 30 -12.12 -1.43 -17.99
C ASP A 30 -13.23 -1.23 -16.94
N TRP A 31 -14.47 -1.47 -17.35
CA TRP A 31 -15.65 -1.25 -16.51
C TRP A 31 -15.67 -2.12 -15.25
N GLU A 32 -15.08 -3.31 -15.29
CA GLU A 32 -14.98 -4.18 -14.10
C GLU A 32 -14.01 -3.58 -13.09
N LYS A 33 -12.87 -3.06 -13.55
CA LYS A 33 -11.94 -2.33 -12.67
C LYS A 33 -12.50 -1.01 -12.18
N LEU A 34 -13.21 -0.25 -13.02
CA LEU A 34 -13.85 0.99 -12.57
C LEU A 34 -14.81 0.71 -11.41
N LYS A 35 -15.65 -0.31 -11.57
CA LYS A 35 -16.58 -0.76 -10.53
C LYS A 35 -15.85 -1.23 -9.27
N ALA A 36 -14.78 -2.02 -9.41
CA ALA A 36 -13.96 -2.44 -8.29
C ALA A 36 -13.29 -1.26 -7.56
N THR A 37 -12.72 -0.30 -8.30
CA THR A 37 -12.12 0.92 -7.74
C THR A 37 -13.16 1.77 -6.99
N LEU A 38 -14.39 1.82 -7.50
CA LEU A 38 -15.51 2.53 -6.89
C LEU A 38 -16.22 1.74 -5.76
N GLY A 39 -15.74 0.53 -5.43
CA GLY A 39 -16.22 -0.24 -4.28
C GLY A 39 -17.38 -1.21 -4.54
N GLU A 40 -17.70 -1.50 -5.81
CA GLU A 40 -18.61 -2.60 -6.15
C GLU A 40 -17.88 -3.95 -6.11
N ASP A 41 -18.50 -4.99 -5.57
CA ASP A 41 -18.00 -6.38 -5.63
C ASP A 41 -18.12 -6.89 -7.08
N VAL A 42 -16.99 -7.05 -7.77
CA VAL A 42 -16.95 -7.52 -9.16
C VAL A 42 -16.25 -8.88 -9.25
N GLU A 43 -16.99 -9.90 -9.73
CA GLU A 43 -16.39 -11.14 -10.20
C GLU A 43 -15.81 -10.94 -11.61
N PHE A 44 -14.49 -10.85 -11.73
CA PHE A 44 -13.80 -10.77 -13.02
C PHE A 44 -14.00 -12.08 -13.81
N LYS A 45 -14.93 -12.09 -14.77
CA LYS A 45 -15.24 -13.27 -15.60
C LYS A 45 -14.41 -13.26 -16.89
N ASN A 46 -13.27 -13.95 -16.82
CA ASN A 46 -12.48 -14.55 -17.91
C ASN A 46 -11.78 -13.65 -18.96
N GLU A 47 -10.57 -14.11 -19.32
CA GLU A 47 -9.70 -13.74 -20.46
C GLU A 47 -8.89 -12.43 -20.39
N ARG A 48 -8.14 -12.21 -19.31
CA ARG A 48 -6.96 -11.32 -19.33
C ARG A 48 -5.85 -11.98 -18.50
N TYR A 49 -4.59 -11.98 -18.98
CA TYR A 49 -3.46 -12.42 -18.16
C TYR A 49 -3.35 -11.49 -16.94
N VAL A 50 -3.79 -11.99 -15.79
CA VAL A 50 -3.87 -11.24 -14.53
C VAL A 50 -3.25 -12.11 -13.46
N LEU A 51 -2.34 -11.55 -12.68
CA LEU A 51 -1.90 -12.18 -11.45
C LEU A 51 -3.04 -12.12 -10.43
N ASN A 52 -3.60 -13.28 -10.11
CA ASN A 52 -4.60 -13.44 -9.06
C ASN A 52 -4.01 -14.21 -7.88
N TRP A 53 -4.40 -13.86 -6.66
CA TRP A 53 -3.95 -14.52 -5.43
C TRP A 53 -5.02 -14.46 -4.34
N ALA A 54 -4.93 -15.35 -3.36
CA ALA A 54 -5.86 -15.38 -2.24
C ALA A 54 -5.64 -14.15 -1.34
N GLY A 55 -6.72 -13.43 -0.99
CA GLY A 55 -6.65 -12.20 -0.20
C GLY A 55 -6.44 -10.91 -1.03
N LYS A 56 -6.43 -10.99 -2.36
CA LYS A 56 -6.34 -9.81 -3.24
C LYS A 56 -7.44 -8.79 -2.96
N SER A 57 -8.70 -9.23 -2.86
CA SER A 57 -9.83 -8.35 -2.55
C SER A 57 -9.71 -7.69 -1.18
N ASP A 58 -9.17 -8.39 -0.18
CA ASP A 58 -8.94 -7.82 1.15
C ASP A 58 -7.83 -6.75 1.11
N ALA A 59 -6.78 -6.95 0.32
CA ALA A 59 -5.74 -5.94 0.12
C ALA A 59 -6.31 -4.64 -0.50
N PHE A 60 -7.29 -4.74 -1.40
CA PHE A 60 -8.02 -3.57 -1.91
C PHE A 60 -8.90 -2.93 -0.83
N ARG A 61 -9.59 -3.72 -0.01
CA ARG A 61 -10.39 -3.19 1.10
C ARG A 61 -9.53 -2.38 2.06
N VAL A 62 -8.33 -2.86 2.40
CA VAL A 62 -7.37 -2.16 3.27
C VAL A 62 -6.93 -0.81 2.69
N LEU A 63 -6.77 -0.72 1.36
CA LEU A 63 -6.47 0.55 0.67
C LEU A 63 -7.61 1.56 0.79
N GLN A 64 -8.86 1.09 0.70
CA GLN A 64 -10.06 1.93 0.80
C GLN A 64 -10.37 2.35 2.24
N THR A 65 -9.85 1.63 3.25
CA THR A 65 -10.03 1.99 4.65
C THR A 65 -9.34 3.33 4.97
N PRO A 66 -10.09 4.37 5.35
CA PRO A 66 -9.51 5.65 5.74
C PRO A 66 -8.70 5.49 7.03
N THR A 67 -7.56 6.18 7.10
CA THR A 67 -6.77 6.25 8.34
C THR A 67 -7.25 7.40 9.23
N THR A 68 -7.28 7.15 10.53
CA THR A 68 -7.45 8.17 11.59
C THR A 68 -6.12 8.54 12.24
N ALA A 69 -5.01 7.95 11.79
CA ALA A 69 -3.68 8.20 12.32
C ALA A 69 -3.23 9.63 12.00
N THR A 70 -2.39 10.18 12.88
CA THR A 70 -1.73 11.47 12.73
C THR A 70 -0.27 11.33 13.12
N LEU A 71 0.58 12.22 12.61
CA LEU A 71 1.98 12.30 13.02
C LEU A 71 2.08 13.24 14.22
N ALA A 72 2.80 12.80 15.25
CA ALA A 72 3.15 13.62 16.40
C ALA A 72 4.66 13.94 16.32
N PRO A 73 5.07 15.22 16.40
CA PRO A 73 6.48 15.56 16.40
C PRO A 73 7.13 15.16 17.73
N ASP A 74 8.29 14.52 17.67
CA ASP A 74 9.13 14.24 18.83
C ASP A 74 10.34 15.19 18.80
N ARG A 75 10.30 16.26 19.59
CA ARG A 75 11.36 17.27 19.61
C ARG A 75 12.60 16.82 20.37
N ASP A 76 12.45 15.90 21.33
CA ASP A 76 13.54 15.50 22.22
C ASP A 76 14.54 14.59 21.49
N GLU A 77 14.04 13.70 20.61
CA GLU A 77 14.85 12.83 19.76
C GLU A 77 15.23 13.47 18.41
N SER A 78 14.74 14.69 18.14
CA SER A 78 14.99 15.37 16.87
C SER A 78 16.30 16.17 16.86
N VAL A 79 17.03 16.07 15.76
CA VAL A 79 18.22 16.89 15.49
C VAL A 79 17.81 18.04 14.57
N ASN A 80 18.08 19.29 14.99
CA ASN A 80 17.76 20.52 14.26
C ASN A 80 16.29 20.62 13.81
N PHE A 81 15.36 20.39 14.75
CA PHE A 81 13.92 20.26 14.47
C PHE A 81 13.34 21.37 13.60
N ASP A 82 13.71 22.64 13.84
CA ASP A 82 13.06 23.77 13.17
C ASP A 82 13.65 24.07 11.77
N ASP A 83 14.84 23.56 11.43
CA ASP A 83 15.57 23.89 10.19
C ASP A 83 15.83 22.68 9.26
N THR A 84 15.69 21.46 9.75
CA THR A 84 15.98 20.26 8.95
C THR A 84 14.95 20.04 7.84
N GLU A 85 15.42 19.70 6.64
CA GLU A 85 14.58 19.25 5.53
C GLU A 85 14.35 17.72 5.54
N ASN A 86 15.01 17.01 6.45
CA ASN A 86 14.94 15.55 6.57
C ASN A 86 13.95 15.16 7.68
N VAL A 87 13.13 14.13 7.40
CA VAL A 87 12.13 13.62 8.33
C VAL A 87 12.35 12.12 8.52
N PHE A 88 12.39 11.70 9.78
CA PHE A 88 12.28 10.30 10.18
C PHE A 88 10.89 10.07 10.78
N ILE A 89 10.21 9.00 10.36
CA ILE A 89 8.86 8.67 10.84
C ILE A 89 8.89 7.25 11.39
N GLU A 90 8.57 7.11 12.67
CA GLU A 90 8.36 5.82 13.31
C GLU A 90 6.89 5.40 13.21
N GLY A 91 6.64 4.18 12.73
CA GLY A 91 5.29 3.62 12.67
C GLY A 91 5.15 2.48 11.67
N GLU A 92 3.95 1.91 11.60
CA GLU A 92 3.61 0.93 10.58
C GLU A 92 3.52 1.64 9.21
N ASN A 93 4.31 1.16 8.24
CA ASN A 93 4.57 1.90 7.01
C ASN A 93 3.33 2.10 6.13
N LEU A 94 2.34 1.20 6.17
CA LEU A 94 1.11 1.36 5.38
C LEU A 94 0.29 2.53 5.92
N GLU A 95 0.15 2.63 7.25
CA GLU A 95 -0.54 3.75 7.89
C GLU A 95 0.22 5.07 7.68
N VAL A 96 1.55 5.05 7.80
CA VAL A 96 2.39 6.23 7.51
C VAL A 96 2.20 6.71 6.06
N LEU A 97 2.23 5.79 5.08
CA LEU A 97 2.02 6.12 3.67
C LEU A 97 0.63 6.74 3.43
N LYS A 98 -0.41 6.26 4.11
CA LYS A 98 -1.76 6.86 4.04
C LYS A 98 -1.79 8.29 4.56
N VAL A 99 -1.10 8.57 5.68
CA VAL A 99 -1.02 9.93 6.23
C VAL A 99 -0.25 10.86 5.28
N LEU A 100 0.87 10.38 4.71
CA LEU A 100 1.70 11.14 3.79
C LEU A 100 0.98 11.50 2.49
N GLN A 101 -0.03 10.74 2.06
CA GLN A 101 -0.76 11.02 0.82
C GLN A 101 -1.32 12.44 0.77
N LYS A 102 -1.83 12.98 1.88
CA LYS A 102 -2.42 14.33 1.88
C LYS A 102 -1.40 15.43 1.54
N SER A 103 -0.17 15.29 2.02
CA SER A 103 0.84 16.35 1.91
C SER A 103 1.83 16.12 0.76
N TYR A 104 2.08 14.87 0.40
CA TYR A 104 3.16 14.45 -0.51
C TYR A 104 2.69 13.77 -1.80
N PHE A 105 1.38 13.79 -2.09
CA PHE A 105 0.85 13.27 -3.36
C PHE A 105 1.58 13.87 -4.56
N GLY A 106 2.14 13.01 -5.42
CA GLY A 106 2.85 13.44 -6.63
C GLY A 106 4.10 14.29 -6.40
N LYS A 107 4.74 14.25 -5.21
CA LYS A 107 5.90 15.12 -4.88
C LYS A 107 7.23 14.38 -4.77
N ILE A 108 7.22 13.07 -4.60
CA ILE A 108 8.44 12.27 -4.37
C ILE A 108 9.14 11.97 -5.70
N LYS A 109 10.43 12.28 -5.79
CA LYS A 109 11.24 12.01 -7.00
C LYS A 109 11.78 10.58 -7.05
N MET A 110 12.16 10.02 -5.91
CA MET A 110 12.77 8.70 -5.84
C MET A 110 12.32 7.99 -4.57
N ILE A 111 11.95 6.72 -4.70
CA ILE A 111 11.70 5.80 -3.59
C ILE A 111 12.71 4.66 -3.71
N TYR A 112 13.34 4.31 -2.60
CA TYR A 112 14.21 3.14 -2.50
C TYR A 112 13.70 2.28 -1.35
N ILE A 113 13.38 1.02 -1.62
CA ILE A 113 12.87 0.09 -0.61
C ILE A 113 13.64 -1.22 -0.64
N ASP A 114 13.87 -1.79 0.55
CA ASP A 114 14.44 -3.12 0.72
C ASP A 114 13.43 -4.01 1.47
N PRO A 115 12.36 -4.47 0.79
CA PRO A 115 11.35 -5.28 1.42
C PRO A 115 11.88 -6.69 1.73
N PRO A 116 11.27 -7.43 2.68
CA PRO A 116 11.69 -8.80 2.96
C PRO A 116 11.55 -9.70 1.71
N TYR A 117 12.62 -10.40 1.36
CA TYR A 117 12.74 -11.16 0.09
C TYR A 117 11.94 -12.45 0.03
N ASN A 118 11.16 -12.77 1.08
CA ASN A 118 10.34 -13.97 1.15
C ASN A 118 11.16 -15.22 0.78
N THR A 119 12.32 -15.43 1.42
CA THR A 119 13.22 -16.55 1.13
C THR A 119 12.82 -17.86 1.80
N GLY A 120 11.81 -17.84 2.68
CA GLY A 120 11.34 -18.96 3.50
C GLY A 120 12.21 -19.28 4.72
N ASN A 121 13.44 -18.71 4.77
CA ASN A 121 14.29 -18.69 5.96
C ASN A 121 14.17 -17.38 6.73
N ASP A 122 13.74 -16.32 6.06
CA ASP A 122 13.44 -15.05 6.70
C ASP A 122 12.36 -15.27 7.75
N ASN A 123 12.51 -14.65 8.92
CA ASN A 123 11.46 -14.53 9.93
C ASN A 123 10.35 -13.57 9.44
N PHE A 124 9.96 -13.69 8.17
CA PHE A 124 8.88 -12.93 7.59
C PHE A 124 7.57 -13.44 8.17
N ILE A 125 6.97 -12.60 9.00
CA ILE A 125 5.74 -12.85 9.73
C ILE A 125 4.77 -11.77 9.30
N TYR A 126 3.63 -12.19 8.76
CA TYR A 126 2.55 -11.27 8.42
C TYR A 126 1.27 -11.67 9.14
N PRO A 127 0.62 -10.76 9.88
CA PRO A 127 -0.66 -11.04 10.50
C PRO A 127 -1.75 -11.04 9.41
N ASP A 128 -2.36 -12.20 9.19
CA ASP A 128 -3.50 -12.35 8.26
C ASP A 128 -4.77 -11.58 8.71
N ARG A 129 -4.80 -11.05 9.94
CA ARG A 129 -5.92 -10.25 10.46
C ARG A 129 -5.55 -8.77 10.56
N PHE A 130 -6.03 -7.99 9.60
CA PHE A 130 -5.95 -6.52 9.58
C PHE A 130 -6.96 -5.82 10.52
N SER A 131 -7.89 -6.56 11.13
CA SER A 131 -8.88 -6.03 12.08
C SER A 131 -8.34 -5.88 13.50
N GLU A 132 -7.02 -5.79 13.65
CA GLU A 132 -6.37 -5.75 14.94
C GLU A 132 -6.52 -4.35 15.56
N THR A 133 -6.95 -4.32 16.82
CA THR A 133 -7.06 -3.07 17.58
C THR A 133 -5.67 -2.59 18.03
N LYS A 134 -5.51 -1.27 18.22
CA LYS A 134 -4.25 -0.68 18.71
C LYS A 134 -3.79 -1.30 20.02
N GLU A 135 -4.71 -1.72 20.89
CA GLU A 135 -4.43 -2.39 22.16
C GLU A 135 -3.95 -3.84 21.96
N GLU A 136 -4.55 -4.60 21.05
CA GLU A 136 -4.07 -5.94 20.68
C GLU A 136 -2.66 -5.88 20.06
N TYR A 137 -2.40 -4.85 19.25
CA TYR A 137 -1.10 -4.59 18.63
C TYR A 137 -0.04 -4.20 19.66
N LEU A 138 -0.33 -3.23 20.53
CA LEU A 138 0.58 -2.79 21.59
C LEU A 138 0.82 -3.89 22.63
N GLY A 139 -0.20 -4.68 22.98
CA GLY A 139 -0.06 -5.86 23.82
C GLY A 139 0.88 -6.90 23.21
N ARG A 140 0.81 -7.11 21.89
CA ARG A 140 1.67 -8.04 21.16
C ARG A 140 3.13 -7.58 21.01
N ILE A 141 3.39 -6.28 20.84
CA ILE A 141 4.77 -5.74 20.81
C ILE A 141 5.37 -5.70 22.24
N GLY A 142 4.50 -5.64 23.25
CA GLY A 142 4.86 -5.48 24.66
C GLY A 142 5.31 -6.76 25.39
N ASP A 143 5.07 -7.95 24.84
CA ASP A 143 5.45 -9.22 25.49
C ASP A 143 6.96 -9.47 25.37
N LYS A 144 7.75 -8.80 26.22
CA LYS A 144 9.19 -9.03 26.41
C LYS A 144 9.42 -10.13 27.45
N ASP A 145 10.30 -11.07 27.15
CA ASP A 145 10.80 -12.04 28.13
C ASP A 145 11.66 -11.37 29.21
N GLU A 146 12.06 -12.12 30.24
CA GLU A 146 12.92 -11.64 31.34
C GLU A 146 14.31 -11.11 30.86
N ALA A 147 14.66 -11.33 29.59
CA ALA A 147 15.88 -10.83 28.96
C ALA A 147 15.62 -9.66 27.97
N GLY A 148 14.38 -9.20 27.82
CA GLY A 148 13.98 -8.07 26.98
C GLY A 148 13.63 -8.41 25.53
N TYR A 149 13.58 -9.69 25.13
CA TYR A 149 13.27 -10.14 23.77
C TYR A 149 11.78 -10.50 23.61
N MET A 150 11.19 -10.19 22.46
CA MET A 150 9.77 -10.46 22.21
C MET A 150 9.45 -11.97 22.22
N THR A 151 8.46 -12.40 23.01
CA THR A 151 8.06 -13.81 23.15
C THR A 151 7.25 -14.32 21.95
N ARG A 152 7.45 -15.60 21.62
CA ARG A 152 7.23 -16.22 20.31
C ARG A 152 5.89 -16.97 20.15
N GLU A 153 4.94 -16.86 21.08
CA GLU A 153 3.87 -17.88 21.19
C GLU A 153 2.52 -17.57 20.52
N GLY A 154 2.20 -16.32 20.17
CA GLY A 154 0.89 -15.99 19.59
C GLY A 154 0.88 -15.44 18.16
N LEU A 155 2.05 -15.08 17.64
CA LEU A 155 2.19 -14.03 16.63
C LEU A 155 2.68 -14.54 15.26
N PHE A 156 3.04 -15.82 15.15
CA PHE A 156 4.10 -16.19 14.22
C PHE A 156 3.77 -17.43 13.38
N ARG A 157 2.86 -17.31 12.40
CA ARG A 157 2.88 -18.27 11.29
C ARG A 157 4.04 -17.90 10.38
N LYS A 158 5.16 -18.60 10.54
CA LYS A 158 6.29 -18.51 9.61
C LYS A 158 5.75 -18.69 8.18
N ASN A 159 6.07 -17.77 7.28
CA ASN A 159 5.74 -17.95 5.87
C ASN A 159 6.65 -19.03 5.27
N SER A 160 6.30 -20.30 5.50
CA SER A 160 7.05 -21.45 4.99
C SER A 160 6.81 -21.62 3.49
N LYS A 161 7.84 -22.07 2.75
CA LYS A 161 7.72 -22.44 1.33
C LYS A 161 6.68 -23.51 1.08
N ASP A 162 6.43 -24.36 2.08
CA ASP A 162 5.44 -25.44 2.00
C ASP A 162 3.99 -24.95 2.19
N SER A 163 3.80 -23.67 2.51
CA SER A 163 2.47 -23.07 2.63
C SER A 163 1.86 -22.82 1.25
N GLY A 164 0.62 -23.29 1.03
CA GLY A 164 -0.16 -22.94 -0.17
C GLY A 164 -0.44 -21.44 -0.32
N HIS A 165 -0.22 -20.64 0.73
CA HIS A 165 -0.40 -19.19 0.74
C HIS A 165 0.92 -18.41 0.67
N TYR A 166 2.06 -19.08 0.46
CA TYR A 166 3.40 -18.50 0.54
C TYR A 166 3.58 -17.20 -0.26
N HIS A 167 3.17 -17.19 -1.54
CA HIS A 167 3.24 -16.01 -2.39
C HIS A 167 2.10 -15.02 -2.12
N SER A 168 0.90 -15.53 -1.80
CA SER A 168 -0.29 -14.72 -1.53
C SER A 168 -0.08 -13.79 -0.35
N ASN A 169 0.56 -14.26 0.72
CA ASN A 169 0.81 -13.47 1.93
C ASN A 169 1.73 -12.27 1.65
N TRP A 170 2.83 -12.52 0.92
CA TRP A 170 3.76 -11.47 0.54
C TRP A 170 3.13 -10.45 -0.40
N LEU A 171 2.34 -10.92 -1.39
CA LEU A 171 1.62 -10.04 -2.31
C LEU A 171 0.59 -9.18 -1.58
N SER A 172 -0.18 -9.76 -0.65
CA SER A 172 -1.17 -9.03 0.16
C SER A 172 -0.52 -7.99 1.08
N MET A 173 0.71 -8.21 1.53
CA MET A 173 1.49 -7.18 2.23
C MET A 173 2.00 -6.08 1.29
N MET A 174 2.68 -6.46 0.21
CA MET A 174 3.40 -5.49 -0.63
C MET A 174 2.46 -4.64 -1.48
N TYR A 175 1.39 -5.24 -2.00
CA TYR A 175 0.46 -4.57 -2.91
C TYR A 175 -0.05 -3.21 -2.39
N PRO A 176 -0.65 -3.11 -1.19
CA PRO A 176 -1.18 -1.84 -0.72
C PRO A 176 -0.07 -0.81 -0.49
N ARG A 177 1.13 -1.22 -0.04
CA ARG A 177 2.27 -0.33 0.20
C ARG A 177 2.81 0.26 -1.09
N LEU A 178 3.01 -0.58 -2.11
CA LEU A 178 3.47 -0.15 -3.43
C LEU A 178 2.44 0.74 -4.13
N PHE A 179 1.15 0.43 -3.98
CA PHE A 179 0.08 1.26 -4.51
C PHE A 179 0.13 2.68 -3.91
N LEU A 180 0.22 2.80 -2.58
CA LEU A 180 0.31 4.12 -1.95
C LEU A 180 1.63 4.83 -2.30
N ALA A 181 2.75 4.11 -2.36
CA ALA A 181 4.04 4.67 -2.77
C ALA A 181 3.98 5.28 -4.18
N ARG A 182 3.28 4.61 -5.12
CA ARG A 182 3.06 5.12 -6.48
C ARG A 182 2.28 6.43 -6.50
N ASN A 183 1.36 6.66 -5.59
CA ASN A 183 0.61 7.93 -5.50
C ASN A 183 1.48 9.08 -4.98
N LEU A 184 2.51 8.78 -4.19
CA LEU A 184 3.45 9.79 -3.69
C LEU A 184 4.47 10.21 -4.77
N LEU A 185 4.76 9.31 -5.72
CA LEU A 185 5.71 9.58 -6.80
C LEU A 185 5.18 10.65 -7.77
N ARG A 186 6.07 11.55 -8.16
CA ARG A 186 5.91 12.43 -9.33
C ARG A 186 5.76 11.61 -10.61
N ASP A 187 5.28 12.25 -11.67
CA ASP A 187 5.18 11.62 -13.00
C ASP A 187 6.55 11.19 -13.55
N ASP A 188 7.60 11.95 -13.23
CA ASP A 188 9.00 11.64 -13.55
C ASP A 188 9.72 10.89 -12.41
N GLY A 189 8.97 10.40 -11.43
CA GLY A 189 9.48 9.69 -10.26
C GLY A 189 9.83 8.25 -10.55
N ILE A 190 10.78 7.71 -9.78
CA ILE A 190 11.27 6.34 -9.92
C ILE A 190 11.24 5.60 -8.57
N ILE A 191 11.02 4.29 -8.62
CA ILE A 191 11.08 3.40 -7.46
C ILE A 191 12.06 2.26 -7.74
N PHE A 192 12.90 1.94 -6.74
CA PHE A 192 13.84 0.83 -6.73
C PHE A 192 13.57 -0.10 -5.56
#